data_AF-A0AAV7AS62-F1
#
_entry.id   AF-A0AAV7AS62-F1
#
_cell.length_a   1.000
_cell.length_b   1.000
_cell.length_c   1.000
_cell.angle_alpha   90.00
_cell.angle_beta   90.00
_cell.angle_gamma   90.00
#
_symmetry.space_group_name_H-M   'P 1'
#
loop_
_entity.id
_entity.type
_entity.pdbx_description
1 polymer ?
#
loop_
_entity_poly.entity_id
_entity_poly.type
_entity_poly.pdbx_seq_one_letter_code
_entity_poly.pdbx_strand_id
1 'polypeptide(L)'
;MARSDTADEIAALCYEHYCTKLPKQGQPDTSKEWTLMAAVIQVMSSVGKTDVRKVVALGTGTKCIGQSKLRKSGDILQDSHAEIIAKRSFQRYLLHQLSLALSRSQDCILVPGNDTNKWTLKPGVSFVFFTSHTPCGDASIIPMLSLDDQLFPTSTAASQTIPLPCSPITASNKRKQVDCDSTTSKKRRLVGSNQETKRETELQDKEESAGFTPEAIDVFRTGAKCVPGEPQDRHNPGLDYHTVGVLRVKPGRGDRTISMCCSDKMARWNVLGCQGALLMHFLQQPIYLSSVVVGKCPFTLQSMERALYQRYYMVLIACVFSRE
;
A
#
# COMPACT_ATOMS: atom_id res chain seq x y z
N MET A 1 -22.79 17.43 -5.90
CA MET A 1 -21.46 16.86 -6.17
C MET A 1 -20.67 16.88 -4.87
N ALA A 2 -20.35 15.73 -4.30
CA ALA A 2 -19.50 15.64 -3.12
C ALA A 2 -18.10 16.15 -3.50
N ARG A 3 -17.54 17.07 -2.71
CA ARG A 3 -16.17 17.55 -2.89
C ARG A 3 -15.26 16.35 -2.62
N SER A 4 -14.53 15.87 -3.63
CA SER A 4 -13.54 14.82 -3.43
C SER A 4 -12.50 15.30 -2.43
N ASP A 5 -12.33 14.57 -1.33
CA ASP A 5 -11.23 14.79 -0.40
C ASP A 5 -9.91 14.86 -1.18
N THR A 6 -9.09 15.87 -0.93
CA THR A 6 -7.74 15.84 -1.49
C THR A 6 -6.92 14.82 -0.69
N ALA A 7 -6.21 13.94 -1.38
CA ALA A 7 -5.30 12.98 -0.74
C ALA A 7 -4.30 13.67 0.20
N ASP A 8 -3.92 14.91 -0.15
CA ASP A 8 -3.00 15.75 0.62
C ASP A 8 -3.58 16.18 1.98
N GLU A 9 -4.87 16.53 2.06
CA GLU A 9 -5.51 16.87 3.34
C GLU A 9 -5.55 15.66 4.30
N ILE A 10 -5.88 14.47 3.78
CA ILE A 10 -5.89 13.24 4.58
C ILE A 10 -4.48 12.90 5.06
N ALA A 11 -3.48 13.02 4.18
CA ALA A 11 -2.09 12.79 4.53
C ALA A 11 -1.62 13.78 5.61
N ALA A 12 -1.86 15.08 5.41
CA ALA A 12 -1.50 16.13 6.35
C ALA A 12 -2.11 15.90 7.74
N LEU A 13 -3.40 15.56 7.80
CA LEU A 13 -4.10 15.23 9.06
C LEU A 13 -3.43 14.06 9.79
N CYS A 14 -2.99 13.03 9.05
CA CYS A 14 -2.34 11.86 9.64
C CYS A 14 -0.93 12.19 10.17
N TYR A 15 -0.14 12.95 9.41
CA TYR A 15 1.19 13.39 9.83
C TYR A 15 1.13 14.35 11.02
N GLU A 16 0.18 15.30 11.02
CA GLU A 16 -0.03 16.20 12.16
C GLU A 16 -0.42 15.41 13.42
N HIS A 17 -1.33 14.44 13.30
CA HIS A 17 -1.72 13.59 14.42
C HIS A 17 -0.52 12.80 14.97
N TYR A 18 0.32 12.25 14.09
CA TYR A 18 1.54 11.55 14.47
C TYR A 18 2.51 12.45 15.26
N CYS A 19 2.77 13.67 14.76
CA CYS A 19 3.73 14.59 15.36
C CYS A 19 3.23 15.23 16.67
N THR A 20 1.92 15.46 16.80
CA THR A 20 1.38 16.27 17.91
C THR A 20 0.70 15.46 19.01
N LYS A 21 0.15 14.28 18.71
CA LYS A 21 -0.62 13.48 19.69
C LYS A 21 0.15 12.32 20.30
N LEU A 22 1.24 11.88 19.67
CA LEU A 22 2.06 10.81 20.22
C LEU A 22 3.07 11.35 21.23
N PRO A 23 3.33 10.61 22.33
CA PRO A 23 4.43 10.95 23.23
C PRO A 23 5.76 10.90 22.48
N LYS A 24 6.75 11.65 22.95
CA LYS A 24 8.11 11.66 22.37
C LYS A 24 8.79 10.29 22.47
N GLN A 25 8.42 9.48 23.45
CA GLN A 25 8.95 8.13 23.62
C GLN A 25 8.37 7.18 22.57
N GLY A 26 9.25 6.42 21.90
CA GLY A 26 8.86 5.44 20.88
C GLY A 26 8.73 6.00 19.46
N GLN A 27 9.07 7.27 19.25
CA GLN A 27 9.29 7.81 17.90
C GLN A 27 10.71 7.47 17.43
N PRO A 28 10.91 7.22 16.13
CA PRO A 28 12.23 6.94 15.59
C PRO A 28 13.14 8.16 15.72
N ASP A 29 14.44 7.93 16.00
CA ASP A 29 15.47 8.97 15.85
C ASP A 29 15.56 9.39 14.37
N THR A 30 15.11 10.61 14.06
CA THR A 30 15.05 11.12 12.69
C THR A 30 16.40 11.16 11.96
N SER A 31 17.52 11.07 12.69
CA SER A 31 18.85 11.05 12.09
C SER A 31 19.29 9.66 11.62
N LYS A 32 18.69 8.58 12.13
CA LYS A 32 19.20 7.21 11.97
C LYS A 32 18.13 6.16 11.71
N GLU A 33 16.91 6.41 12.15
CA GLU A 33 15.82 5.47 12.18
C GLU A 33 14.69 5.95 11.28
N TRP A 34 13.98 5.00 10.70
CA TRP A 34 12.80 5.27 9.89
C TRP A 34 11.77 4.20 10.16
N THR A 35 10.51 4.56 9.96
CA THR A 35 9.38 3.63 10.05
C THR A 35 8.33 4.00 9.02
N LEU A 36 7.41 3.08 8.79
CA LEU A 36 6.20 3.35 8.03
C LEU A 36 5.08 3.69 9.00
N MET A 37 4.06 4.39 8.50
CA MET A 37 2.89 4.80 9.26
C MET A 37 1.64 4.51 8.45
N ALA A 38 0.58 4.06 9.13
CA ALA A 38 -0.75 3.96 8.58
C ALA A 38 -1.78 4.43 9.61
N ALA A 39 -2.94 4.87 9.13
CA ALA A 39 -3.99 5.40 9.97
C ALA A 39 -5.38 5.10 9.40
N VAL A 40 -6.38 5.09 10.28
CA VAL A 40 -7.80 5.06 9.92
C VAL A 40 -8.43 6.38 10.35
N ILE A 41 -9.07 7.05 9.41
CA ILE A 41 -9.73 8.33 9.59
C ILE A 41 -11.23 8.07 9.56
N GLN A 42 -11.93 8.45 10.63
CA GLN A 42 -13.38 8.55 10.63
C GLN A 42 -13.77 9.84 9.91
N VAL A 43 -14.67 9.72 8.94
CA VAL A 43 -15.30 10.85 8.25
C VAL A 43 -16.78 10.84 8.63
N MET A 44 -17.28 11.98 9.10
CA MET A 44 -18.69 12.17 9.39
C MET A 44 -19.25 13.24 8.46
N SER A 45 -20.08 12.81 7.52
CA SER A 45 -20.74 13.65 6.53
C SER A 45 -22.14 14.03 6.99
N SER A 46 -22.51 15.29 6.74
CA SER A 46 -23.83 15.83 7.05
C SER A 46 -24.29 16.74 5.93
N VAL A 47 -25.57 16.66 5.56
CA VAL A 47 -26.14 17.43 4.45
C VAL A 47 -25.92 18.94 4.71
N GLY A 48 -25.29 19.62 3.75
CA GLY A 48 -25.06 21.07 3.81
C GLY A 48 -23.96 21.53 4.78
N LYS A 49 -23.18 20.62 5.38
CA LYS A 49 -22.06 20.96 6.26
C LYS A 49 -20.74 20.37 5.73
N THR A 50 -19.63 20.96 6.16
CA THR A 50 -18.29 20.41 5.91
C THR A 50 -18.11 19.11 6.68
N ASP A 51 -17.53 18.10 6.02
CA ASP A 51 -17.22 16.83 6.65
C ASP A 51 -16.28 17.00 7.85
N VAL A 52 -16.59 16.32 8.95
CA VAL A 52 -15.74 16.30 10.15
C VAL A 52 -14.86 15.07 10.08
N ARG A 53 -13.54 15.27 10.20
CA ARG A 53 -12.53 14.20 10.08
C ARG A 53 -11.77 14.02 11.37
N LYS A 54 -11.53 12.76 11.75
CA LYS A 54 -10.79 12.41 12.96
C LYS A 54 -9.96 11.16 12.73
N VAL A 55 -8.66 11.22 13.03
CA VAL A 55 -7.82 10.01 13.11
C VAL A 55 -8.27 9.20 14.34
N VAL A 56 -8.78 7.99 14.11
CA VAL A 56 -9.32 7.10 15.15
C VAL A 56 -8.42 5.92 15.45
N ALA A 57 -7.51 5.59 14.54
CA ALA A 57 -6.51 4.56 14.73
C ALA A 57 -5.24 4.92 13.97
N LEU A 58 -4.10 4.57 14.55
CA LEU A 58 -2.79 4.76 13.95
C LEU A 58 -1.89 3.55 14.27
N GLY A 59 -0.95 3.28 13.38
CA GLY A 59 0.08 2.27 13.59
C GLY A 59 1.37 2.61 12.86
N THR A 60 2.49 2.19 13.44
CA THR A 60 3.80 2.24 12.79
C THR A 60 4.48 0.88 12.80
N GLY A 61 5.44 0.69 11.90
CA GLY A 61 6.32 -0.48 11.89
C GLY A 61 6.46 -1.16 10.53
N THR A 62 7.45 -2.04 10.44
CA THR A 62 7.91 -2.65 9.17
C THR A 62 8.33 -4.12 9.32
N LYS A 63 8.01 -4.74 10.46
CA LYS A 63 8.56 -6.05 10.83
C LYS A 63 7.47 -7.04 11.20
N CYS A 64 7.80 -8.31 10.99
CA CYS A 64 6.98 -9.46 11.30
C CYS A 64 7.88 -10.53 11.97
N ILE A 65 7.34 -11.27 12.94
CA ILE A 65 8.10 -12.34 13.60
C ILE A 65 8.17 -13.57 12.70
N GLY A 66 9.26 -14.33 12.82
CA GLY A 66 9.39 -15.64 12.19
C GLY A 66 8.50 -16.71 12.84
N GLN A 67 8.25 -17.79 12.12
CA GLN A 67 7.36 -18.88 12.52
C GLN A 67 7.72 -19.50 13.88
N SER A 68 9.03 -19.60 14.18
CA SER A 68 9.57 -20.10 15.44
C SER A 68 9.10 -19.34 16.69
N LYS A 69 8.68 -18.08 16.53
CA LYS A 69 8.24 -17.20 17.62
C LYS A 69 6.73 -17.16 17.80
N LEU A 70 5.96 -17.88 16.97
CA LEU A 70 4.51 -17.95 17.12
C LEU A 70 4.15 -18.70 18.41
N ARG A 71 3.17 -18.17 19.16
CA ARG A 71 2.65 -18.81 20.37
C ARG A 71 1.19 -19.18 20.22
N LYS A 72 0.84 -20.38 20.69
CA LYS A 72 -0.55 -20.87 20.72
C LYS A 72 -1.44 -20.08 21.69
N SER A 73 -0.85 -19.40 22.68
CA SER A 73 -1.57 -18.54 23.63
C SER A 73 -2.11 -17.24 23.01
N GLY A 74 -1.67 -16.85 21.80
CA GLY A 74 -2.19 -15.67 21.11
C GLY A 74 -1.75 -14.32 21.71
N ASP A 75 -0.73 -14.33 22.57
CA ASP A 75 -0.21 -13.17 23.31
C ASP A 75 0.99 -12.48 22.62
N ILE A 76 1.48 -13.03 21.51
CA ILE A 76 2.51 -12.40 20.67
C ILE A 76 1.88 -11.89 19.37
N LEU A 77 2.19 -10.64 19.04
CA LEU A 77 1.79 -10.07 17.76
C LEU A 77 2.66 -10.62 16.62
N GLN A 78 2.01 -11.31 15.68
CA GLN A 78 2.69 -11.88 14.52
C GLN A 78 3.24 -10.81 13.58
N ASP A 79 2.44 -9.79 13.27
CA ASP A 79 2.72 -8.83 12.21
C ASP A 79 2.56 -7.40 12.70
N SER A 80 3.67 -6.67 12.69
CA SER A 80 3.80 -5.30 13.18
C SER A 80 4.10 -4.32 12.05
N HIS A 81 3.65 -4.61 10.83
CA HIS A 81 3.60 -3.58 9.81
C HIS A 81 2.55 -2.53 10.15
N ALA A 82 2.84 -1.27 9.80
CA ALA A 82 2.03 -0.11 10.10
C ALA A 82 0.54 -0.31 9.76
N GLU A 83 0.25 -0.84 8.57
CA GLU A 83 -1.12 -1.07 8.08
C GLU A 83 -1.86 -2.07 8.96
N ILE A 84 -1.16 -3.11 9.43
CA ILE A 84 -1.73 -4.15 10.27
C ILE A 84 -1.96 -3.64 11.69
N ILE A 85 -1.01 -2.86 12.24
CA ILE A 85 -1.17 -2.21 13.53
C ILE A 85 -2.35 -1.24 13.49
N ALA A 86 -2.44 -0.38 12.47
CA ALA A 86 -3.54 0.57 12.30
C ALA A 86 -4.89 -0.15 12.26
N LYS A 87 -4.99 -1.25 11.52
CA LYS A 87 -6.20 -2.08 11.47
C LYS A 87 -6.54 -2.71 12.83
N ARG A 88 -5.56 -3.20 13.59
CA ARG A 88 -5.80 -3.75 14.95
C ARG A 88 -6.21 -2.66 15.94
N SER A 89 -5.57 -1.49 15.87
CA SER A 89 -5.98 -0.29 16.62
C SER A 89 -7.41 0.11 16.27
N PHE A 90 -7.80 0.02 15.00
CA PHE A 90 -9.16 0.29 14.56
C PHE A 90 -10.18 -0.70 15.12
N GLN A 91 -9.86 -1.99 15.20
CA GLN A 91 -10.73 -2.97 15.88
C GLN A 91 -10.92 -2.64 17.37
N ARG A 92 -9.88 -2.16 18.05
CA ARG A 92 -10.01 -1.67 19.43
C ARG A 92 -10.90 -0.44 19.52
N TYR A 93 -10.78 0.48 18.57
CA TYR A 93 -11.68 1.63 18.46
C TYR A 93 -13.15 1.16 18.26
N LEU A 94 -13.43 0.20 17.39
CA LEU A 94 -14.77 -0.35 17.19
C LEU A 94 -15.32 -1.03 18.45
N LEU A 95 -14.50 -1.78 19.19
CA LEU A 95 -14.89 -2.34 20.49
C LEU A 95 -15.25 -1.25 21.50
N HIS A 96 -14.49 -0.15 21.52
CA HIS A 96 -14.81 1.00 22.36
C HIS A 96 -16.13 1.65 21.92
N GLN A 97 -16.40 1.76 20.62
CA GLN A 97 -17.66 2.29 20.11
C GLN A 97 -18.87 1.41 20.51
N LEU A 98 -18.72 0.08 20.55
CA LEU A 98 -19.74 -0.82 21.10
C LEU A 98 -19.97 -0.57 22.60
N SER A 99 -18.92 -0.36 23.38
CA SER A 99 -19.03 -0.01 24.79
C SER A 99 -19.78 1.32 25.00
N LEU A 100 -19.50 2.34 24.17
CA LEU A 100 -20.23 3.60 24.16
C LEU A 100 -21.70 3.44 23.74
N ALA A 101 -22.00 2.50 22.85
CA ALA A 101 -23.36 2.19 22.43
C ALA A 101 -24.18 1.63 23.61
N LEU A 102 -23.57 0.74 24.40
CA LEU A 102 -24.19 0.17 25.60
C LEU A 102 -24.43 1.21 26.71
N SER A 103 -23.52 2.17 26.86
CA SER A 103 -23.68 3.28 27.82
C SER A 103 -24.55 4.43 27.30
N ARG A 104 -25.11 4.31 26.09
CA ARG A 104 -25.93 5.34 25.42
C ARG A 104 -25.22 6.70 25.31
N SER A 105 -23.90 6.68 25.11
CA SER A 105 -23.13 7.90 24.88
C SER A 105 -23.46 8.54 23.53
N GLN A 106 -23.52 9.87 23.50
CA GLN A 106 -23.73 10.63 22.27
C GLN A 106 -22.53 10.56 21.31
N ASP A 107 -21.33 10.29 21.84
CA ASP A 107 -20.09 10.14 21.06
C ASP A 107 -20.01 8.84 20.27
N CYS A 108 -20.95 7.91 20.48
CA CYS A 108 -20.98 6.62 19.81
C CYS A 108 -21.27 6.80 18.30
N ILE A 109 -20.56 6.07 17.45
CA ILE A 109 -20.81 6.04 15.99
C ILE A 109 -21.80 4.96 15.55
N LEU A 110 -22.30 4.16 16.48
CA LEU A 110 -23.19 3.03 16.20
C LEU A 110 -24.63 3.36 16.59
N VAL A 111 -25.57 2.74 15.89
CA VAL A 111 -27.00 2.72 16.20
C VAL A 111 -27.51 1.28 16.16
N PRO A 112 -28.61 0.96 16.87
CA PRO A 112 -29.23 -0.34 16.76
C PRO A 112 -29.51 -0.69 15.30
N GLY A 113 -29.19 -1.93 14.92
CA GLY A 113 -29.56 -2.49 13.62
C GLY A 113 -31.02 -2.92 13.58
N ASN A 114 -31.43 -3.40 12.41
CA ASN A 114 -32.72 -4.08 12.20
C ASN A 114 -32.71 -5.48 12.84
N ASP A 115 -31.56 -6.14 12.82
CA ASP A 115 -31.39 -7.47 13.39
C ASP A 115 -31.26 -7.38 14.92
N THR A 116 -31.86 -8.33 15.63
CA THR A 116 -31.83 -8.36 17.10
C THR A 116 -30.39 -8.40 17.62
N ASN A 117 -30.09 -7.53 18.60
CA ASN A 117 -28.78 -7.40 19.23
C ASN A 117 -27.63 -7.07 18.26
N LYS A 118 -27.92 -6.54 17.08
CA LYS A 118 -26.92 -6.06 16.14
C LYS A 118 -26.84 -4.54 16.14
N TRP A 119 -25.68 -4.05 15.74
CA TRP A 119 -25.37 -2.63 15.58
C TRP A 119 -24.98 -2.35 14.14
N THR A 120 -25.30 -1.14 13.69
CA THR A 120 -24.86 -0.61 12.40
C THR A 120 -24.22 0.77 12.58
N LEU A 121 -23.43 1.20 11.60
CA LEU A 121 -22.86 2.55 11.60
C LEU A 121 -23.99 3.59 11.46
N LYS A 122 -23.84 4.72 12.15
CA LYS A 122 -24.68 5.89 11.93
C LYS A 122 -24.60 6.33 10.45
N PRO A 123 -25.72 6.76 9.85
CA PRO A 123 -25.69 7.36 8.52
C PRO A 123 -24.68 8.51 8.45
N GLY A 124 -23.91 8.56 7.36
CA GLY A 124 -22.88 9.58 7.15
C GLY A 124 -21.52 9.26 7.79
N VAL A 125 -21.39 8.18 8.59
CA VAL A 125 -20.09 7.73 9.08
C VAL A 125 -19.42 6.82 8.06
N SER A 126 -18.20 7.16 7.66
CA SER A 126 -17.34 6.33 6.81
C SER A 126 -15.88 6.35 7.28
N PHE A 127 -15.04 5.50 6.68
CA PHE A 127 -13.65 5.37 7.07
C PHE A 127 -12.70 5.43 5.88
N VAL A 128 -11.75 6.36 5.93
CA VAL A 128 -10.64 6.44 4.98
C VAL A 128 -9.41 5.80 5.61
N PHE A 129 -8.66 5.03 4.83
CA PHE A 129 -7.39 4.45 5.24
C PHE A 129 -6.24 5.25 4.65
N PHE A 130 -5.26 5.60 5.47
CA PHE A 130 -4.02 6.21 5.02
C PHE A 130 -2.85 5.25 5.25
N THR A 131 -1.93 5.17 4.30
CA THR A 131 -0.62 4.52 4.47
C THR A 131 0.46 5.40 3.89
N SER A 132 1.57 5.60 4.61
CA SER A 132 2.65 6.48 4.16
C SER A 132 3.37 5.95 2.93
N HIS A 133 3.27 4.64 2.68
CA HIS A 133 3.88 3.95 1.54
C HIS A 133 2.92 2.91 0.95
N THR A 134 3.16 2.51 -0.30
CA THR A 134 2.41 1.42 -0.92
C THR A 134 2.50 0.13 -0.09
N PRO A 135 1.38 -0.59 0.10
CA PRO A 135 1.37 -1.81 0.91
C PRO A 135 2.36 -2.85 0.38
N CYS A 136 3.11 -3.51 1.26
CA CYS A 136 4.06 -4.52 0.80
C CYS A 136 3.39 -5.67 0.05
N GLY A 137 4.13 -6.31 -0.86
CA GLY A 137 3.60 -7.30 -1.80
C GLY A 137 3.28 -6.70 -3.17
N ASP A 138 2.18 -7.13 -3.77
CA ASP A 138 1.85 -6.82 -5.16
C ASP A 138 1.68 -5.33 -5.46
N ALA A 139 1.16 -4.55 -4.51
CA ALA A 139 0.98 -3.09 -4.68
C ALA A 139 2.31 -2.32 -4.76
N SER A 140 3.40 -2.92 -4.26
CA SER A 140 4.75 -2.33 -4.32
C SER A 140 5.54 -2.73 -5.56
N ILE A 141 4.97 -3.56 -6.45
CA ILE A 141 5.57 -3.92 -7.73
C ILE A 141 5.06 -2.94 -8.79
N ILE A 142 5.85 -1.88 -8.99
CA ILE A 142 5.42 -0.69 -9.75
C ILE A 142 6.40 -0.46 -10.91
N PRO A 143 5.94 -0.26 -12.15
CA PRO A 143 6.82 0.07 -13.26
C PRO A 143 7.64 1.35 -13.00
N MET A 144 8.94 1.29 -13.28
CA MET A 144 9.86 2.43 -13.29
C MET A 144 9.91 2.99 -14.70
N LEU A 145 9.33 4.17 -14.88
CA LEU A 145 9.35 4.89 -16.15
C LEU A 145 10.75 5.48 -16.43
N SER A 146 11.21 5.43 -17.68
CA SER A 146 12.44 6.09 -18.10
C SER A 146 12.38 7.60 -17.79
N LEU A 147 13.49 8.15 -17.29
CA LEU A 147 13.61 9.48 -16.69
C LEU A 147 13.16 10.62 -17.62
N ASP A 148 11.96 11.14 -17.34
CA ASP A 148 11.62 12.58 -17.26
C ASP A 148 10.17 12.82 -16.73
N ASP A 149 9.36 11.77 -16.56
CA ASP A 149 7.93 11.89 -16.17
C ASP A 149 7.58 11.39 -14.76
N GLN A 150 8.54 11.32 -13.84
CA GLN A 150 8.20 11.27 -12.41
C GLN A 150 7.74 12.67 -11.99
N LEU A 151 6.54 13.08 -12.42
CA LEU A 151 5.84 14.28 -11.98
C LEU A 151 5.56 14.15 -10.48
N PHE A 152 6.56 14.49 -9.68
CA PHE A 152 6.32 14.97 -8.33
C PHE A 152 5.56 16.29 -8.49
N PRO A 153 4.38 16.49 -7.87
CA PRO A 153 3.72 17.79 -7.94
C PRO A 153 4.62 18.82 -7.25
N THR A 154 5.32 19.63 -8.04
CA THR A 154 5.93 20.88 -7.60
C THR A 154 4.85 21.94 -7.65
N SER A 155 4.33 22.31 -6.48
CA SER A 155 3.49 23.50 -6.38
C SER A 155 4.33 24.73 -6.74
N THR A 156 4.03 25.35 -7.88
CA THR A 156 4.34 26.76 -8.14
C THR A 156 3.57 27.63 -7.15
N ALA A 157 4.27 28.23 -6.18
CA ALA A 157 3.85 29.45 -5.52
C ALA A 157 5.07 30.19 -4.94
N ALA A 158 5.05 31.50 -5.11
CA ALA A 158 6.17 32.44 -5.04
C ALA A 158 6.84 32.55 -3.66
N SER A 159 8.12 32.95 -3.72
CA SER A 159 9.00 33.36 -2.62
C SER A 159 8.33 34.22 -1.57
N GLN A 160 8.24 33.74 -0.32
CA GLN A 160 8.48 34.53 0.89
C GLN A 160 9.18 33.65 1.95
N THR A 161 10.29 34.17 2.44
CA THR A 161 11.33 33.56 3.30
C THR A 161 10.93 33.40 4.76
N ILE A 162 10.97 32.16 5.31
CA ILE A 162 11.23 31.82 6.75
C ILE A 162 11.89 30.41 6.80
N PRO A 163 12.92 30.14 7.63
CA PRO A 163 13.88 29.06 7.38
C PRO A 163 13.40 27.64 7.79
N LEU A 164 13.61 26.68 6.88
CA LEU A 164 13.57 25.22 7.08
C LEU A 164 15.00 24.67 7.21
N PRO A 165 15.29 23.69 8.07
CA PRO A 165 16.46 22.84 7.88
C PRO A 165 16.08 21.44 7.35
N CYS A 166 16.84 21.07 6.31
CA CYS A 166 17.28 19.74 5.89
C CYS A 166 16.48 18.98 4.81
N SER A 167 16.98 19.12 3.59
CA SER A 167 16.75 18.28 2.40
C SER A 167 17.33 16.86 2.54
N PRO A 168 16.86 15.87 1.76
CA PRO A 168 17.38 14.50 1.77
C PRO A 168 18.72 14.39 1.03
N ILE A 169 19.70 13.75 1.68
CA ILE A 169 20.98 13.37 1.06
C ILE A 169 20.82 12.01 0.37
N THR A 170 21.13 11.97 -0.93
CA THR A 170 21.33 10.75 -1.71
C THR A 170 22.54 9.97 -1.18
N ALA A 171 22.30 8.84 -0.51
CA ALA A 171 23.35 7.92 -0.08
C ALA A 171 23.60 6.84 -1.15
N SER A 172 24.60 7.08 -1.99
CA SER A 172 25.23 6.07 -2.86
C SER A 172 26.12 5.15 -2.02
N ASN A 173 25.68 3.91 -1.75
CA ASN A 173 26.52 2.91 -1.11
C ASN A 173 27.24 2.04 -2.15
N LYS A 174 28.51 2.39 -2.42
CA LYS A 174 29.53 1.46 -2.93
C LYS A 174 29.79 0.40 -1.87
N ARG A 175 29.61 -0.89 -2.21
CA ARG A 175 30.12 -2.00 -1.39
C ARG A 175 31.32 -2.62 -2.07
N LYS A 176 32.39 -2.75 -1.27
CA LYS A 176 33.70 -3.27 -1.62
C LYS A 176 33.64 -4.68 -2.22
N GLN A 177 34.42 -4.82 -3.27
CA GLN A 177 34.88 -6.01 -3.96
C GLN A 177 35.61 -6.94 -2.98
N VAL A 178 35.27 -8.23 -3.03
CA VAL A 178 36.07 -9.33 -2.49
C VAL A 178 36.58 -10.09 -3.71
N ASP A 179 37.90 -10.19 -3.81
CA ASP A 179 38.63 -10.91 -4.84
C ASP A 179 38.41 -12.41 -4.73
N CYS A 180 38.19 -13.08 -5.87
CA CYS A 180 38.67 -14.44 -6.07
C CYS A 180 38.83 -14.70 -7.58
N ASP A 181 40.01 -15.19 -7.91
CA ASP A 181 40.64 -15.33 -9.21
C ASP A 181 40.07 -16.52 -10.01
N SER A 182 39.96 -16.39 -11.33
CA SER A 182 40.22 -17.43 -12.34
C SER A 182 39.80 -17.01 -13.76
N THR A 183 40.83 -16.62 -14.53
CA THR A 183 41.09 -17.04 -15.91
C THR A 183 39.98 -17.73 -16.71
N THR A 184 39.57 -17.14 -17.84
CA THR A 184 39.90 -17.69 -19.18
C THR A 184 39.44 -16.79 -20.33
N SER A 185 40.34 -16.70 -21.30
CA SER A 185 40.30 -16.01 -22.58
C SER A 185 39.10 -16.38 -23.47
N LYS A 186 38.58 -15.42 -24.25
CA LYS A 186 38.29 -15.64 -25.69
C LYS A 186 37.99 -14.35 -26.47
N LYS A 187 38.97 -14.05 -27.31
CA LYS A 187 39.00 -13.23 -28.53
C LYS A 187 37.76 -13.47 -29.40
N ARG A 188 37.00 -12.41 -29.74
CA ARG A 188 36.03 -12.42 -30.85
C ARG A 188 36.52 -11.54 -32.00
N ARG A 189 36.43 -12.13 -33.19
CA ARG A 189 36.96 -11.73 -34.49
C ARG A 189 35.87 -10.94 -35.22
N LEU A 190 36.23 -9.75 -35.74
CA LEU A 190 35.42 -8.98 -36.67
C LEU A 190 35.45 -9.62 -38.08
N VAL A 191 34.29 -9.69 -38.71
CA VAL A 191 34.04 -9.76 -40.17
C VAL A 191 32.70 -9.00 -40.34
N GLY A 192 32.60 -7.84 -41.01
CA GLY A 192 32.85 -7.57 -42.44
C GLY A 192 31.58 -7.93 -43.22
N SER A 193 30.56 -7.06 -43.29
CA SER A 193 30.32 -5.98 -44.28
C SER A 193 29.11 -6.33 -45.16
N ASN A 194 28.03 -5.56 -45.01
CA ASN A 194 26.79 -5.64 -45.79
C ASN A 194 26.97 -5.05 -47.19
N GLN A 195 26.29 -5.64 -48.17
CA GLN A 195 26.02 -5.07 -49.49
C GLN A 195 24.77 -4.20 -49.44
N GLU A 196 24.85 -3.02 -50.05
CA GLU A 196 23.73 -2.10 -50.32
C GLU A 196 22.93 -2.56 -51.55
N THR A 197 21.60 -2.39 -51.52
CA THR A 197 20.82 -2.10 -52.73
C THR A 197 19.58 -1.28 -52.39
N LYS A 198 19.42 -0.14 -53.08
CA LYS A 198 18.29 0.81 -53.05
C LYS A 198 17.12 0.35 -53.93
N ARG A 199 15.89 0.74 -53.56
CA ARG A 199 14.81 1.32 -54.42
C ARG A 199 13.60 1.66 -53.53
N GLU A 200 13.31 2.95 -53.34
CA GLU A 200 12.24 3.76 -54.00
C GLU A 200 10.82 3.41 -53.48
N THR A 201 10.31 4.15 -52.50
CA THR A 201 9.41 5.33 -52.57
C THR A 201 7.94 4.91 -52.53
N GLU A 202 7.23 5.23 -51.44
CA GLU A 202 5.82 5.59 -51.46
C GLU A 202 5.47 6.29 -50.14
N LEU A 203 5.15 7.59 -50.26
CA LEU A 203 4.67 8.45 -49.18
C LEU A 203 3.19 8.12 -48.94
N GLN A 204 2.86 7.72 -47.71
CA GLN A 204 1.49 7.81 -47.19
C GLN A 204 1.55 8.51 -45.84
N ASP A 205 0.83 9.63 -45.78
CA ASP A 205 0.65 10.46 -44.60
C ASP A 205 0.06 9.64 -43.45
N LYS A 206 0.90 9.33 -42.46
CA LYS A 206 0.46 8.98 -41.12
C LYS A 206 0.53 10.24 -40.28
N GLU A 207 -0.63 10.78 -39.93
CA GLU A 207 -0.76 11.60 -38.73
C GLU A 207 -0.47 10.73 -37.50
N GLU A 208 0.81 10.52 -37.21
CA GLU A 208 1.25 10.08 -35.89
C GLU A 208 1.20 11.29 -34.96
N SER A 209 0.13 11.39 -34.17
CA SER A 209 0.27 12.02 -32.86
C SER A 209 1.14 11.08 -32.02
N ALA A 210 2.45 11.23 -32.12
CA ALA A 210 3.42 10.54 -31.29
C ALA A 210 3.25 11.01 -29.84
N GLY A 211 2.23 10.46 -29.16
CA GLY A 211 2.13 10.50 -27.72
C GLY A 211 3.29 9.67 -27.18
N PHE A 212 4.32 10.33 -26.69
CA PHE A 212 5.40 9.68 -25.96
C PHE A 212 4.81 9.01 -24.72
N THR A 213 4.50 7.71 -24.80
CA THR A 213 4.21 6.91 -23.62
C THR A 213 5.54 6.58 -22.97
N PRO A 214 5.83 7.02 -21.73
CA PRO A 214 7.09 6.74 -21.08
C PRO A 214 7.30 5.22 -21.00
N GLU A 215 8.40 4.73 -21.57
CA GLU A 215 8.68 3.30 -21.58
C GLU A 215 9.14 2.87 -20.17
N ALA A 216 8.50 1.84 -19.63
CA ALA A 216 8.87 1.31 -18.33
C ALA A 216 10.06 0.34 -18.47
N ILE A 217 11.17 0.68 -17.83
CA ILE A 217 12.46 -0.02 -18.01
C ILE A 217 12.73 -1.09 -16.95
N ASP A 218 12.12 -0.96 -15.76
CA ASP A 218 12.29 -1.87 -14.63
C ASP A 218 11.08 -1.76 -13.68
N VAL A 219 11.08 -2.47 -12.56
CA VAL A 219 10.05 -2.39 -11.52
C VAL A 219 10.64 -2.08 -10.15
N PHE A 220 9.93 -1.28 -9.36
CA PHE A 220 10.14 -1.24 -7.92
C PHE A 220 9.89 -2.64 -7.35
N ARG A 221 10.84 -3.13 -6.54
CA ARG A 221 10.87 -4.52 -6.09
C ARG A 221 10.30 -4.69 -4.70
N THR A 222 9.67 -5.83 -4.46
CA THR A 222 9.13 -6.18 -3.15
C THR A 222 9.97 -7.23 -2.45
N GLY A 223 10.12 -7.10 -1.13
CA GLY A 223 10.75 -8.12 -0.29
C GLY A 223 9.84 -9.32 0.01
N ALA A 224 8.54 -9.22 -0.30
CA ALA A 224 7.56 -10.28 -0.10
C ALA A 224 7.74 -11.38 -1.14
N LYS A 225 7.67 -12.64 -0.71
CA LYS A 225 7.91 -13.82 -1.54
C LYS A 225 6.59 -14.46 -1.97
N CYS A 226 6.53 -14.99 -3.20
CA CYS A 226 5.36 -15.72 -3.68
C CYS A 226 5.06 -16.91 -2.75
N VAL A 227 3.76 -17.18 -2.51
CA VAL A 227 3.33 -18.33 -1.72
C VAL A 227 3.74 -19.64 -2.43
N PRO A 228 4.15 -20.69 -1.70
CA PRO A 228 4.42 -22.00 -2.31
C PRO A 228 3.19 -22.53 -3.06
N GLY A 229 3.38 -22.97 -4.32
CA GLY A 229 2.30 -23.44 -5.20
C GLY A 229 1.79 -22.39 -6.20
N GLU A 230 2.02 -21.11 -5.93
CA GLU A 230 1.76 -20.03 -6.89
C GLU A 230 2.89 -19.91 -7.94
N PRO A 231 2.64 -19.24 -9.08
CA PRO A 231 3.71 -18.80 -9.97
C PRO A 231 4.77 -17.98 -9.22
N GLN A 232 6.03 -18.41 -9.32
CA GLN A 232 7.16 -17.78 -8.62
C GLN A 232 7.73 -16.60 -9.41
N ASP A 233 8.49 -15.73 -8.74
CA ASP A 233 9.21 -14.63 -9.39
C ASP A 233 10.22 -15.19 -10.42
N ARG A 234 10.23 -14.63 -11.63
CA ARG A 234 11.13 -15.08 -12.71
C ARG A 234 12.56 -14.59 -12.52
N HIS A 235 12.75 -13.47 -11.81
CA HIS A 235 14.05 -12.82 -11.59
C HIS A 235 14.78 -12.39 -12.87
N ASN A 236 14.05 -12.23 -13.98
CA ASN A 236 14.58 -11.64 -15.20
C ASN A 236 14.83 -10.13 -15.01
N PRO A 237 15.74 -9.52 -15.79
CA PRO A 237 15.91 -8.06 -15.77
C PRO A 237 14.63 -7.32 -16.20
N GLY A 238 14.45 -6.11 -15.68
CA GLY A 238 13.37 -5.21 -16.11
C GLY A 238 11.99 -5.60 -15.56
N LEU A 239 10.95 -5.41 -16.37
CA LEU A 239 9.55 -5.60 -15.99
C LEU A 239 9.20 -7.04 -15.57
N ASP A 240 9.94 -8.02 -16.08
CA ASP A 240 9.72 -9.45 -15.82
C ASP A 240 10.35 -9.95 -14.51
N TYR A 241 10.95 -9.08 -13.68
CA TYR A 241 11.61 -9.52 -12.45
C TYR A 241 10.65 -10.22 -11.48
N HIS A 242 9.46 -9.64 -11.29
CA HIS A 242 8.45 -10.15 -10.38
C HIS A 242 7.24 -10.68 -11.14
N THR A 243 6.65 -11.75 -10.63
CA THR A 243 5.33 -12.18 -11.08
C THR A 243 4.27 -11.39 -10.35
N VAL A 244 3.44 -10.63 -11.08
CA VAL A 244 2.36 -9.80 -10.51
C VAL A 244 1.07 -10.59 -10.34
N GLY A 245 0.17 -10.11 -9.49
CA GLY A 245 -1.17 -10.68 -9.29
C GLY A 245 -1.21 -11.95 -8.42
N VAL A 246 -0.06 -12.42 -7.90
CA VAL A 246 0.02 -13.63 -7.06
C VAL A 246 0.01 -13.32 -5.56
N LEU A 247 -0.36 -14.32 -4.76
CA LEU A 247 -0.32 -14.25 -3.30
C LEU A 247 1.14 -14.26 -2.79
N ARG A 248 1.42 -13.46 -1.75
CA ARG A 248 2.77 -13.29 -1.20
C ARG A 248 2.82 -13.33 0.33
N VAL A 249 3.88 -13.92 0.87
CA VAL A 249 4.24 -13.87 2.29
C VAL A 249 5.32 -12.82 2.56
N LYS A 250 5.28 -12.22 3.75
CA LYS A 250 6.28 -11.25 4.18
C LYS A 250 7.65 -11.91 4.39
N PRO A 251 8.75 -11.14 4.29
CA PRO A 251 10.00 -11.57 4.86
C PRO A 251 9.88 -11.60 6.40
N GLY A 252 10.32 -12.70 7.04
CA GLY A 252 10.34 -12.82 8.50
C GLY A 252 11.61 -12.21 9.10
N ARG A 253 11.58 -11.83 10.38
CA ARG A 253 12.79 -11.47 11.13
C ARG A 253 13.51 -12.75 11.60
N GLY A 254 14.49 -13.20 10.84
CA GLY A 254 15.20 -14.45 11.08
C GLY A 254 14.62 -15.55 10.20
N ASP A 255 13.96 -16.53 10.81
CA ASP A 255 13.26 -17.58 10.07
C ASP A 255 12.04 -17.03 9.32
N ARG A 256 11.59 -17.78 8.31
CA ARG A 256 10.45 -17.39 7.47
C ARG A 256 9.20 -17.18 8.33
N THR A 257 8.42 -16.16 7.99
CA THR A 257 7.10 -15.96 8.58
C THR A 257 6.04 -16.60 7.68
N ILE A 258 4.93 -17.01 8.28
CA ILE A 258 3.72 -17.43 7.56
C ILE A 258 2.74 -16.26 7.34
N SER A 259 3.15 -15.04 7.70
CA SER A 259 2.30 -13.86 7.57
C SER A 259 2.20 -13.40 6.11
N MET A 260 0.97 -13.33 5.59
CA MET A 260 0.69 -12.74 4.27
C MET A 260 1.11 -11.27 4.19
N CYS A 261 1.42 -10.80 2.98
CA CYS A 261 1.78 -9.41 2.73
C CYS A 261 0.60 -8.43 2.98
N CYS A 262 0.89 -7.14 3.12
CA CYS A 262 -0.14 -6.14 3.40
C CYS A 262 -1.13 -6.01 2.24
N SER A 263 -0.66 -6.09 0.99
CA SER A 263 -1.52 -6.07 -0.21
C SER A 263 -2.60 -7.15 -0.15
N ASP A 264 -2.23 -8.40 0.16
CA ASP A 264 -3.17 -9.52 0.24
C ASP A 264 -4.14 -9.38 1.43
N LYS A 265 -3.65 -8.85 2.55
CA LYS A 265 -4.48 -8.60 3.73
C LYS A 265 -5.49 -7.50 3.49
N MET A 266 -5.09 -6.42 2.82
CA MET A 266 -6.00 -5.33 2.44
C MET A 266 -7.03 -5.80 1.41
N ALA A 267 -6.63 -6.62 0.43
CA ALA A 267 -7.57 -7.25 -0.49
C ALA A 267 -8.62 -8.10 0.26
N ARG A 268 -8.19 -8.87 1.27
CA ARG A 268 -9.12 -9.59 2.16
C ARG A 268 -10.07 -8.66 2.91
N TRP A 269 -9.62 -7.48 3.34
CA TRP A 269 -10.48 -6.50 4.01
C TRP A 269 -11.54 -5.91 3.07
N ASN A 270 -11.23 -5.76 1.78
CA ASN A 270 -12.20 -5.32 0.77
C ASN A 270 -13.33 -6.34 0.55
N VAL A 271 -13.14 -7.60 0.90
CA VAL A 271 -14.18 -8.64 0.81
C VAL A 271 -14.91 -8.83 2.14
N LEU A 272 -14.16 -9.06 3.22
CA LEU A 272 -14.72 -9.47 4.52
C LEU A 272 -14.96 -8.31 5.50
N GLY A 273 -14.50 -7.10 5.15
CA GLY A 273 -14.48 -5.94 6.04
C GLY A 273 -13.30 -5.92 7.02
N CYS A 274 -13.09 -4.77 7.65
CA CYS A 274 -11.98 -4.50 8.57
C CYS A 274 -12.26 -4.94 10.01
N GLN A 275 -13.53 -5.19 10.39
CA GLN A 275 -13.95 -5.54 11.74
C GLN A 275 -13.39 -6.89 12.21
N GLY A 276 -13.23 -7.86 11.29
CA GLY A 276 -12.84 -9.24 11.63
C GLY A 276 -13.95 -10.05 12.31
N ALA A 277 -13.74 -11.36 12.43
CA ALA A 277 -14.80 -12.31 12.80
C ALA A 277 -15.47 -12.01 14.15
N LEU A 278 -14.70 -11.74 15.21
CA LEU A 278 -15.25 -11.54 16.55
C LEU A 278 -16.19 -10.32 16.63
N LEU A 279 -15.82 -9.20 16.02
CA LEU A 279 -16.67 -8.00 15.99
C LEU A 279 -17.91 -8.19 15.11
N MET A 280 -17.83 -9.05 14.10
CA MET A 280 -18.96 -9.34 13.21
C MET A 280 -20.15 -9.99 13.95
N HIS A 281 -19.93 -10.62 15.11
CA HIS A 281 -21.01 -11.12 15.95
C HIS A 281 -21.94 -10.01 16.46
N PHE A 282 -21.45 -8.77 16.57
CA PHE A 282 -22.23 -7.63 17.06
C PHE A 282 -22.69 -6.68 15.96
N LEU A 283 -22.08 -6.76 14.78
CA LEU A 283 -22.39 -5.89 13.66
C LEU A 283 -23.43 -6.55 12.75
N GLN A 284 -24.30 -5.73 12.17
CA GLN A 284 -25.25 -6.17 11.15
C GLN A 284 -24.58 -6.35 9.79
N GLN A 285 -23.64 -5.47 9.45
CA GLN A 285 -22.92 -5.48 8.18
C GLN A 285 -21.41 -5.33 8.39
N PRO A 286 -20.57 -5.87 7.48
CA PRO A 286 -19.14 -5.62 7.51
C PRO A 286 -18.82 -4.14 7.36
N ILE A 287 -17.72 -3.70 7.99
CA ILE A 287 -17.27 -2.31 7.90
C ILE A 287 -16.13 -2.24 6.88
N TYR A 288 -16.38 -1.51 5.80
CA TYR A 288 -15.43 -1.31 4.70
C TYR A 288 -14.76 0.07 4.77
N LEU A 289 -13.61 0.18 4.11
CA LEU A 289 -12.94 1.45 3.88
C LEU A 289 -13.54 2.10 2.63
N SER A 290 -13.87 3.38 2.70
CA SER A 290 -14.40 4.14 1.55
C SER A 290 -13.30 4.56 0.58
N SER A 291 -12.07 4.75 1.07
CA SER A 291 -10.91 5.12 0.26
C SER A 291 -9.61 4.66 0.91
N VAL A 292 -8.58 4.47 0.09
CA VAL A 292 -7.20 4.21 0.50
C VAL A 292 -6.31 5.31 -0.07
N VAL A 293 -5.74 6.13 0.80
CA VAL A 293 -4.79 7.20 0.48
C VAL A 293 -3.37 6.70 0.72
N VAL A 294 -2.50 6.90 -0.25
CA VAL A 294 -1.08 6.54 -0.18
C VAL A 294 -0.25 7.82 -0.12
N GLY A 295 0.67 7.89 0.84
CA GLY A 295 1.62 8.99 0.98
C GLY A 295 2.63 9.05 -0.18
N LYS A 296 3.50 10.06 -0.13
CA LYS A 296 4.49 10.32 -1.18
C LYS A 296 5.53 9.19 -1.26
N CYS A 297 5.33 8.28 -2.20
CA CYS A 297 6.20 7.15 -2.51
C CYS A 297 5.93 6.71 -3.97
N PRO A 298 6.72 5.78 -4.55
CA PRO A 298 6.36 5.16 -5.82
C PRO A 298 4.93 4.61 -5.77
N PHE A 299 4.11 5.06 -6.72
CA PHE A 299 2.69 4.75 -6.77
C PHE A 299 2.22 4.71 -8.24
N THR A 300 1.41 3.71 -8.57
CA THR A 300 0.59 3.74 -9.79
C THR A 300 -0.80 3.23 -9.44
N LEU A 301 -1.84 3.85 -9.99
CA LEU A 301 -3.22 3.41 -9.77
C LEU A 301 -3.38 1.95 -10.19
N GLN A 302 -2.88 1.58 -11.37
CA GLN A 302 -2.93 0.21 -11.89
C GLN A 302 -2.37 -0.84 -10.92
N SER A 303 -1.22 -0.57 -10.28
CA SER A 303 -0.63 -1.54 -9.34
C SER A 303 -1.44 -1.66 -8.05
N MET A 304 -2.02 -0.57 -7.57
CA MET A 304 -2.91 -0.57 -6.41
C MET A 304 -4.21 -1.31 -6.69
N GLU A 305 -4.84 -1.05 -7.83
CA GLU A 305 -6.10 -1.71 -8.21
C GLU A 305 -5.90 -3.21 -8.42
N ARG A 306 -4.84 -3.59 -9.15
CA ARG A 306 -4.40 -4.99 -9.31
C ARG A 306 -4.28 -5.67 -7.96
N ALA A 307 -3.54 -5.05 -7.04
CA ALA A 307 -3.23 -5.64 -5.75
C ALA A 307 -4.44 -5.72 -4.81
N LEU A 308 -5.30 -4.70 -4.79
CA LEU A 308 -6.35 -4.56 -3.78
C LEU A 308 -7.68 -5.18 -4.17
N TYR A 309 -8.02 -5.30 -5.46
CA TYR A 309 -9.30 -5.88 -5.85
C TYR A 309 -9.34 -6.57 -7.21
N GLN A 310 -8.62 -6.11 -8.25
CA GLN A 310 -8.80 -6.66 -9.60
C GLN A 310 -8.37 -8.13 -9.71
N ARG A 311 -7.24 -8.51 -9.07
CA ARG A 311 -6.70 -9.88 -9.17
C ARG A 311 -7.59 -10.97 -8.54
N TYR A 312 -8.64 -10.61 -7.80
CA TYR A 312 -9.59 -11.55 -7.19
C TYR A 312 -11.02 -11.40 -7.71
N TYR A 313 -11.30 -10.40 -8.55
CA TYR A 313 -12.64 -10.17 -9.10
C TYR A 313 -13.12 -11.36 -9.93
N MET A 314 -12.22 -11.97 -10.71
CA MET A 314 -12.48 -13.20 -11.47
C MET A 314 -12.78 -14.40 -10.57
N VAL A 315 -12.12 -14.50 -9.41
CA VAL A 315 -12.33 -15.60 -8.43
C VAL A 315 -13.68 -15.46 -7.74
N LEU A 316 -14.07 -14.24 -7.35
CA LEU A 316 -15.37 -13.98 -6.73
C LEU A 316 -16.53 -14.26 -7.70
N ILE A 317 -16.38 -13.88 -8.97
CA ILE A 317 -17.36 -14.19 -10.01
C ILE A 317 -17.45 -15.71 -10.23
N ALA A 318 -16.32 -16.42 -10.34
CA ALA A 318 -16.31 -17.87 -10.54
C ALA A 318 -16.99 -18.65 -9.38
N CYS A 319 -16.81 -18.21 -8.14
CA CYS A 319 -17.48 -18.80 -6.97
C CYS A 319 -18.99 -18.48 -6.91
N VAL A 320 -19.46 -17.36 -7.48
CA VAL A 320 -20.89 -17.02 -7.52
C VAL A 320 -21.62 -17.80 -8.63
N PHE A 321 -20.93 -18.21 -9.70
CA PHE A 321 -21.52 -18.92 -10.84
C PHE A 321 -21.29 -20.43 -10.88
N SER A 322 -20.61 -21.00 -9.88
CA SER A 322 -20.50 -22.47 -9.78
C SER A 322 -21.78 -23.05 -9.17
N ARG A 323 -22.72 -23.46 -10.02
CA ARG A 323 -23.72 -24.48 -9.67
C ARG A 323 -23.07 -25.86 -9.82
N GLU A 324 -23.15 -26.70 -8.79
CA GLU A 324 -23.23 -28.14 -8.99
C GLU A 324 -24.65 -28.50 -9.46
#